data_AF-A0A7C1MX12-F1
#
_entry.id   AF-A0A7C1MX12-F1
#
_cell.length_a   1.000
_cell.length_b   1.000
_cell.length_c   1.000
_cell.angle_alpha   90.00
_cell.angle_beta   90.00
_cell.angle_gamma   90.00
#
_symmetry.space_group_name_H-M   'P 1'
#
loop_
_entity.id
_entity.type
_entity.pdbx_description
1 polymer ?
#
loop_
_entity_poly.entity_id
_entity_poly.type
_entity_poly.pdbx_seq_one_letter_code
_entity_poly.pdbx_strand_id
1 'polypeptide(L)'
;MNYCQNCGSAVNLSIPDGDNRVRYVCTSCGDIHYENPKIVAGSLPVWKDRILLCKRAIEPRNNYWTLPAGFMENGETLEQAAA
;
A
#
# COMPACT_ATOMS: atom_id res chain seq x y z
N MET A 1 -11.92 7.04 -0.15
CA MET A 1 -12.36 7.15 1.26
C MET A 1 -13.73 7.82 1.29
N ASN A 2 -14.70 7.30 2.06
CA ASN A 2 -16.07 7.87 2.12
C ASN A 2 -16.35 8.67 3.40
N TYR A 3 -15.69 8.32 4.51
CA TYR A 3 -15.89 8.93 5.83
C TYR A 3 -14.55 9.26 6.48
N CYS A 4 -14.55 10.29 7.31
CA CYS A 4 -13.41 10.78 8.07
C CYS A 4 -13.05 9.78 9.17
N GLN A 5 -11.78 9.37 9.21
CA GLN A 5 -11.29 8.43 10.22
C GLN A 5 -11.25 9.02 11.63
N ASN A 6 -11.24 10.35 11.76
CA ASN A 6 -11.17 11.05 13.05
C ASN A 6 -12.56 11.29 13.68
N CYS A 7 -13.57 11.69 12.89
CA CYS A 7 -14.89 12.06 13.43
C CYS A 7 -16.09 11.33 12.81
N GLY A 8 -15.89 10.46 11.81
CA GLY A 8 -16.96 9.67 11.18
C GLY A 8 -17.87 10.42 10.21
N SER A 9 -17.71 11.74 10.05
CA SER A 9 -18.45 12.53 9.05
C SER A 9 -18.01 12.21 7.62
N ALA A 10 -18.86 12.46 6.61
CA ALA A 10 -18.47 12.29 5.21
C ALA A 10 -17.30 13.22 4.83
N VAL A 11 -16.44 12.75 3.92
CA VAL A 11 -15.32 13.54 3.36
C VAL A 11 -15.63 13.97 1.93
N ASN A 12 -15.06 15.10 1.52
CA ASN A 12 -15.16 15.62 0.16
C ASN A 12 -13.79 15.67 -0.51
N LEU A 13 -13.75 15.53 -1.83
CA LEU A 13 -12.53 15.77 -2.59
C LEU A 13 -12.41 17.27 -2.92
N SER A 14 -11.34 17.91 -2.46
CA SER A 14 -11.03 19.31 -2.77
C SER A 14 -9.52 19.54 -2.81
N ILE A 15 -9.08 20.67 -3.35
CA ILE A 15 -7.69 21.13 -3.23
C ILE A 15 -7.63 22.07 -2.02
N PRO A 16 -6.93 21.71 -0.92
CA PRO A 16 -6.77 22.60 0.22
C PRO A 16 -6.03 23.89 -0.14
N ASP A 17 -6.29 24.96 0.61
CA ASP A 17 -5.59 26.23 0.44
C ASP A 17 -4.07 26.04 0.59
N GLY A 18 -3.31 26.48 -0.42
CA GLY A 18 -1.85 26.33 -0.46
C GLY A 18 -1.34 24.96 -0.95
N ASP A 19 -2.22 24.01 -1.26
CA ASP A 19 -1.86 22.74 -1.92
C ASP A 19 -2.13 22.83 -3.44
N ASN A 20 -1.62 21.87 -4.20
CA ASN A 20 -1.85 21.73 -5.64
C ASN A 20 -2.43 20.35 -6.02
N ARG A 21 -2.82 19.54 -5.03
CA ARG A 21 -3.41 18.22 -5.24
C ARG A 21 -4.77 18.11 -4.58
N VAL A 22 -5.63 17.31 -5.20
CA VAL A 22 -6.91 16.92 -4.63
C VAL A 22 -6.68 15.97 -3.45
N ARG A 23 -7.34 16.25 -2.32
CA ARG A 23 -7.28 15.48 -1.07
C ARG A 23 -8.69 15.17 -0.59
N TYR A 24 -8.82 14.14 0.23
CA TYR A 24 -10.02 13.92 1.02
C TYR A 24 -10.00 14.88 2.22
N VAL A 25 -10.91 15.86 2.24
CA VAL A 25 -11.02 16.87 3.29
C VAL A 25 -12.33 16.68 4.05
N CYS A 26 -12.25 16.65 5.37
CA CYS A 26 -13.43 16.64 6.23
C CYS A 26 -13.86 18.06 6.56
N THR A 27 -15.03 18.48 6.10
CA THR A 27 -15.56 19.83 6.39
C THR A 27 -16.14 19.97 7.81
N SER A 28 -16.33 18.86 8.53
CA SER A 28 -16.85 18.85 9.91
C SER A 28 -15.78 19.19 10.94
N CYS A 29 -14.60 18.56 10.83
CA CYS A 29 -13.50 18.75 11.79
C CYS A 29 -12.26 19.43 11.19
N GLY A 30 -12.25 19.68 9.88
CA GLY A 30 -11.13 20.33 9.17
C GLY A 30 -9.97 19.40 8.80
N ASP A 31 -10.05 18.11 9.13
CA ASP A 31 -8.95 17.17 8.90
C ASP A 31 -8.73 16.89 7.39
N ILE A 32 -7.46 16.76 6.98
CA ILE A 32 -7.05 16.48 5.60
C ILE A 32 -6.41 15.10 5.56
N HIS A 33 -7.03 14.16 4.87
CA HIS A 33 -6.55 12.79 4.77
C HIS A 33 -5.63 12.63 3.56
N TYR A 34 -4.33 12.54 3.84
CA TYR A 34 -3.31 12.23 2.84
C TYR A 34 -3.28 10.72 2.55
N GLU A 35 -3.16 10.38 1.27
CA GLU A 35 -2.97 9.00 0.84
C GLU A 35 -1.48 8.75 0.59
N ASN A 36 -0.91 7.79 1.33
CA ASN A 36 0.47 7.37 1.18
C ASN A 36 0.54 6.09 0.32
N PRO A 37 1.56 5.95 -0.55
CA PRO A 37 1.84 4.69 -1.23
C PRO A 37 2.08 3.55 -0.23
N LYS A 38 1.68 2.33 -0.62
CA LYS A 38 2.00 1.10 0.12
C LYS A 38 3.21 0.43 -0.51
N ILE A 39 4.18 0.05 0.31
CA ILE A 39 5.39 -0.63 -0.14
C ILE A 39 5.13 -2.13 -0.18
N VAL A 40 5.55 -2.77 -1.28
CA VAL A 40 5.62 -4.22 -1.41
C VAL A 40 7.10 -4.59 -1.53
N ALA A 41 7.61 -5.34 -0.56
CA ALA A 41 8.98 -5.85 -0.56
C ALA A 41 8.97 -7.32 -0.99
N GLY A 42 10.03 -7.77 -1.65
CA GLY A 42 10.14 -9.14 -2.13
C GLY A 42 11.57 -9.50 -2.49
N SER A 43 11.77 -10.79 -2.74
CA SER A 43 13.10 -11.38 -2.92
C SER A 43 13.19 -12.17 -4.23
N LEU A 44 14.41 -12.23 -4.80
CA LEU A 44 14.79 -13.19 -5.84
C LEU A 44 15.72 -14.22 -5.22
N PRO A 45 15.22 -15.31 -4.62
CA PRO A 45 16.07 -16.28 -3.97
C PRO A 45 16.80 -17.12 -5.02
N VAL A 46 18.14 -17.15 -4.93
CA VAL A 46 19.01 -17.89 -5.85
C VAL A 46 19.63 -19.08 -5.12
N TRP A 47 19.61 -20.25 -5.75
CA TRP A 47 20.30 -21.46 -5.28
C TRP A 47 21.04 -22.12 -6.44
N LYS A 48 22.37 -22.00 -6.45
CA LYS A 48 23.22 -22.35 -7.61
C LYS A 48 22.69 -21.62 -8.86
N ASP A 49 22.48 -22.35 -9.96
CA ASP A 49 21.97 -21.79 -11.21
C ASP A 49 20.43 -21.79 -11.30
N ARG A 50 19.73 -21.79 -10.15
CA ARG A 50 18.26 -21.83 -10.08
C ARG A 50 17.71 -20.68 -9.24
N ILE A 51 16.48 -20.27 -9.57
CA ILE A 51 15.72 -19.28 -8.82
C ILE A 51 14.46 -19.92 -8.22
N LEU A 52 14.05 -19.46 -7.04
CA LEU A 52 12.78 -19.86 -6.43
C LEU A 52 11.64 -18.99 -6.94
N LEU A 53 10.55 -19.62 -7.36
CA LEU A 53 9.30 -18.97 -7.73
C LEU A 53 8.14 -19.59 -6.93
N CYS A 54 7.14 -18.77 -6.64
CA CYS A 54 5.87 -19.18 -6.02
C CYS A 54 4.80 -19.30 -7.10
N LYS A 55 3.99 -20.36 -7.06
CA LYS A 55 2.79 -20.47 -7.89
C LYS A 55 1.60 -19.88 -7.12
N ARG A 56 0.97 -18.85 -7.67
CA ARG A 56 -0.13 -18.12 -7.00
C ARG A 56 -1.35 -19.01 -6.83
N ALA A 57 -1.88 -19.10 -5.60
CA ALA A 57 -3.10 -19.85 -5.28
C ALA A 57 -4.36 -18.97 -5.22
N ILE A 58 -4.23 -17.65 -5.35
CA ILE A 58 -5.31 -16.67 -5.23
C ILE A 58 -5.29 -15.69 -6.42
N GLU A 59 -6.46 -15.16 -6.77
CA GLU A 59 -6.59 -14.07 -7.74
C GLU A 59 -6.01 -12.75 -7.17
N PRO A 60 -5.56 -11.81 -8.02
CA PRO A 60 -5.50 -11.91 -9.49
C PRO A 60 -4.43 -12.90 -9.99
N ARG A 61 -4.61 -13.45 -11.19
CA ARG A 61 -3.65 -14.36 -11.87
C ARG A 61 -3.35 -15.64 -11.09
N ASN A 62 -4.39 -16.38 -10.70
CA ASN A 62 -4.22 -17.70 -10.12
C ASN A 62 -3.44 -18.63 -11.07
N ASN A 63 -2.61 -19.52 -10.53
CA ASN A 63 -1.73 -20.45 -11.23
C ASN A 63 -0.54 -19.87 -11.98
N TYR A 64 -0.32 -18.55 -11.94
CA TYR A 64 0.88 -17.92 -12.51
C TYR A 64 2.05 -17.96 -11.52
N TRP A 65 3.28 -17.94 -12.06
CA TRP A 65 4.51 -17.86 -11.27
C TRP A 65 4.85 -16.41 -10.91
N THR A 66 5.39 -16.21 -9.71
CA THR A 66 5.84 -14.91 -9.19
C THR A 66 7.02 -15.08 -8.23
N LEU A 67 7.69 -13.98 -7.90
CA LEU A 67 8.62 -13.92 -6.77
C LEU A 67 7.86 -13.91 -5.44
N PRO A 68 8.46 -14.42 -4.35
CA PRO A 68 7.95 -14.19 -3.00
C PRO A 68 8.01 -12.70 -2.66
N ALA A 69 6.86 -12.12 -2.32
CA ALA A 69 6.72 -10.72 -1.99
C ALA A 69 5.45 -10.47 -1.15
N GLY A 70 5.46 -9.40 -0.36
CA GLY A 70 4.35 -9.01 0.52
C GLY A 70 4.36 -7.51 0.84
N PHE A 71 3.30 -7.03 1.49
CA PHE A 71 3.30 -5.67 2.03
C PHE A 71 4.33 -5.56 3.15
N MET A 72 5.07 -4.45 3.17
CA MET A 72 5.99 -4.14 4.26
C MET A 72 5.20 -3.73 5.51
N GLU A 73 5.57 -4.29 6.65
CA GLU A 73 4.94 -3.96 7.93
C GLU A 73 5.61 -2.75 8.61
N ASN A 74 4.86 -2.09 9.48
CA ASN A 74 5.39 -0.95 10.24
C ASN A 74 6.52 -1.38 11.17
N GLY A 75 7.64 -0.67 11.10
CA GLY A 75 8.81 -0.93 11.95
C GLY A 75 9.82 -1.90 11.34
N GLU A 76 9.55 -2.48 10.18
CA GLU A 76 10.52 -3.27 9.44
C GLU A 76 11.53 -2.40 8.69
N THR A 77 12.74 -2.91 8.44
CA THR A 77 13.59 -2.46 7.33
C THR A 77 13.14 -3.15 6.03
N LEU A 78 13.62 -2.65 4.88
CA LEU A 78 13.33 -3.29 3.59
C LEU A 78 13.83 -4.74 3.53
N GLU A 79 14.98 -5.01 4.15
CA GLU A 79 15.57 -6.34 4.21
C GLU A 79 14.75 -7.28 5.09
N GLN A 80 14.22 -6.79 6.22
CA GLN A 80 13.35 -7.58 7.10
C GLN A 80 12.05 -7.98 6.40
N ALA A 81 11.43 -7.03 5.69
CA ALA A 81 10.18 -7.28 4.95
C ALA A 81 10.36 -8.22 3.75
N ALA A 82 11.57 -8.30 3.19
CA ALA A 82 11.88 -9.13 2.03
C ALA A 82 12.35 -10.56 2.40
N ALA A 83 12.81 -10.78 3.63
CA ALA A 83 13.42 -12.02 4.12
C ALA A 83 12.38 -13.09 4.50
#